data_AF-A0A7X0AUT5-F1
#
_entry.id   AF-A0A7X0AUT5-F1
#
_cell.length_a   1.000
_cell.length_b   1.000
_cell.length_c   1.000
_cell.angle_alpha   90.00
_cell.angle_beta   90.00
_cell.angle_gamma   90.00
#
_symmetry.space_group_name_H-M   'P 1'
#
loop_
_entity.id
_entity.type
_entity.pdbx_description
1 polymer ?
#
loop_
_entity_poly.entity_id
_entity_poly.type
_entity_poly.pdbx_seq_one_letter_code
_entity_poly.pdbx_strand_id
1 'polypeptide(L)'
;MSLQFDPSTGKITYKGKEIGEHILKDGHSTVRLNIEYDGGDDWIVPLSWFAHGLSLLAENQPAPALLTVETSEDSIAEEFEVVRYLTEKQVKRGGYIWKFHKSDADDWPSPLHGHDYDKGLKLDAITGGIYDVGTRERCKTLKAGDLRSVQAELRASKDFEEAVAALIDNAAAPGPS
;
A
#
# COMPACT_ATOMS: atom_id res chain seq x y z
N MET A 1 -6.07 -12.88 -27.41
CA MET A 1 -4.84 -13.68 -27.64
C MET A 1 -4.03 -13.60 -26.37
N SER A 2 -3.94 -14.72 -25.65
CA SER A 2 -3.64 -14.73 -24.22
C SER A 2 -2.20 -15.10 -23.89
N LEU A 3 -1.71 -14.52 -22.80
CA LEU A 3 -0.58 -15.03 -22.01
C LEU A 3 -0.92 -16.44 -21.53
N GLN A 4 0.02 -17.38 -21.60
CA GLN A 4 -0.15 -18.76 -21.17
C GLN A 4 0.98 -19.18 -20.24
N PHE A 5 0.64 -19.87 -19.15
CA PHE A 5 1.59 -20.44 -18.20
C PHE A 5 1.47 -21.95 -18.21
N ASP A 6 2.61 -22.65 -18.30
CA ASP A 6 2.68 -24.10 -18.19
C ASP A 6 3.25 -24.50 -16.81
N PRO A 7 2.40 -24.96 -15.87
CA PRO A 7 2.84 -25.41 -14.55
C PRO A 7 3.73 -26.67 -14.62
N SER A 8 3.66 -27.38 -15.75
CA SER A 8 4.61 -28.37 -16.28
C SER A 8 6.08 -28.10 -16.04
N THR A 9 6.41 -26.94 -16.58
CA THR A 9 7.73 -26.57 -17.06
C THR A 9 8.14 -25.21 -16.52
N GLY A 10 7.22 -24.52 -15.84
CA GLY A 10 7.39 -23.15 -15.37
C GLY A 10 7.31 -22.11 -16.49
N LYS A 11 7.07 -22.50 -17.75
CA LYS A 11 7.22 -21.60 -18.90
C LYS A 11 6.06 -20.61 -19.02
N ILE A 12 6.40 -19.37 -19.35
CA ILE A 12 5.45 -18.30 -19.66
C ILE A 12 5.57 -17.98 -21.15
N THR A 13 4.47 -18.09 -21.89
CA THR A 13 4.44 -17.85 -23.33
C THR A 13 3.44 -16.78 -23.72
N TYR A 14 3.79 -15.97 -24.73
CA TYR A 14 2.91 -14.97 -25.34
C TYR A 14 2.97 -15.11 -26.86
N LYS A 15 1.80 -15.26 -27.50
CA LYS A 15 1.69 -15.51 -28.96
C LYS A 15 2.60 -16.66 -29.44
N GLY A 16 2.74 -17.70 -28.63
CA GLY A 16 3.57 -18.88 -28.94
C GLY A 16 5.08 -18.69 -28.79
N LYS A 17 5.55 -17.53 -28.31
CA LYS A 17 6.95 -17.30 -27.94
C LYS A 17 7.12 -17.42 -26.44
N GLU A 18 8.19 -18.09 -26.00
CA GLU A 18 8.59 -18.13 -24.58
C GLU A 18 9.15 -16.77 -24.18
N ILE A 19 8.53 -16.15 -23.18
CA ILE A 19 8.87 -14.81 -22.69
C ILE A 19 9.26 -14.82 -21.21
N GLY A 20 9.37 -15.99 -20.59
CA GLY A 20 9.77 -16.09 -19.20
C GLY A 20 9.59 -17.48 -18.61
N GLU A 21 9.98 -17.58 -17.35
CA GLU A 21 9.92 -18.79 -16.55
C GLU A 21 9.57 -18.46 -15.09
N HIS A 22 8.85 -19.37 -14.46
CA HIS A 22 8.61 -19.41 -13.02
C HIS A 22 9.41 -20.58 -12.44
N ILE A 23 10.19 -20.31 -11.41
CA ILE A 23 11.04 -21.27 -10.73
C ILE A 23 10.64 -21.28 -9.25
N LEU A 24 10.23 -22.44 -8.76
CA LEU A 24 10.02 -22.68 -7.34
C LEU A 24 11.16 -23.57 -6.81
N LYS A 25 11.99 -23.03 -5.93
CA LYS A 25 13.10 -23.77 -5.31
C LYS A 25 13.23 -23.41 -3.84
N ASP A 26 13.30 -24.42 -2.98
CA ASP A 26 13.50 -24.27 -1.54
C ASP A 26 12.48 -23.31 -0.88
N GLY A 27 11.23 -23.33 -1.34
CA GLY A 27 10.15 -22.43 -0.87
C GLY A 27 10.23 -21.00 -1.43
N HIS A 28 11.27 -20.67 -2.19
CA HIS A 28 11.41 -19.38 -2.86
C HIS A 28 10.85 -19.43 -4.29
N SER A 29 9.90 -18.53 -4.55
CA SER A 29 9.31 -18.31 -5.88
C SER A 29 10.09 -17.22 -6.62
N THR A 30 10.63 -17.55 -7.80
CA THR A 30 11.32 -16.60 -8.68
C THR A 30 10.61 -16.58 -10.04
N VAL A 31 10.19 -15.41 -10.49
CA VAL A 31 9.66 -15.21 -11.84
C VAL A 31 10.69 -14.41 -12.64
N ARG A 32 11.06 -14.92 -13.81
CA ARG A 32 11.93 -14.26 -14.77
C ARG A 32 11.16 -14.00 -16.04
N LEU A 33 11.19 -12.77 -16.53
CA LEU A 33 10.53 -12.38 -17.76
C LEU A 33 11.56 -11.75 -18.71
N ASN A 34 11.63 -12.29 -19.91
CA ASN A 34 12.34 -11.68 -21.03
C ASN A 34 11.35 -10.75 -21.74
N ILE A 35 11.44 -9.46 -21.43
CA ILE A 35 10.65 -8.44 -22.08
C ILE A 35 11.50 -7.87 -23.22
N GLU A 36 11.18 -8.24 -24.45
CA GLU A 36 11.75 -7.65 -25.66
C GLU A 36 10.64 -6.87 -26.38
N TYR A 37 10.91 -5.61 -26.69
CA TYR A 37 10.00 -4.76 -27.42
C TYR A 37 10.75 -3.98 -28.51
N ASP A 38 10.14 -3.82 -29.68
CA ASP A 38 10.68 -3.10 -30.82
C ASP A 38 9.75 -1.93 -31.20
N GLY A 39 10.31 -0.73 -31.30
CA GLY A 39 9.59 0.47 -31.75
C GLY A 39 10.49 1.70 -31.77
N GLY A 40 9.96 2.80 -32.32
CA GLY A 40 10.75 4.00 -32.65
C GLY A 40 11.31 4.73 -31.42
N ASP A 41 12.21 5.70 -31.67
CA ASP A 41 13.02 6.46 -30.69
C ASP A 41 12.28 7.03 -29.47
N ASP A 42 10.94 7.03 -29.47
CA ASP A 42 10.07 7.67 -28.49
C ASP A 42 9.19 6.70 -27.67
N TRP A 43 9.40 5.37 -27.74
CA TRP A 43 8.61 4.43 -26.95
C TRP A 43 9.44 3.61 -25.95
N ILE A 44 9.03 3.67 -24.68
CA ILE A 44 9.47 2.79 -23.61
C ILE A 44 8.18 2.15 -23.09
N VAL A 45 8.07 0.82 -23.08
CA VAL A 45 7.03 0.17 -22.27
C VAL A 45 7.42 0.42 -20.81
N PRO A 46 6.70 1.25 -20.06
CA PRO A 46 7.12 1.57 -18.71
C PRO A 46 6.95 0.31 -17.86
N LEU A 47 8.00 -0.13 -17.18
CA LEU A 47 7.89 -1.22 -16.19
C LEU A 47 6.79 -0.95 -15.15
N SER A 48 6.38 0.32 -14.98
CA SER A 48 5.22 0.71 -14.17
C SER A 48 3.89 0.13 -14.67
N TRP A 49 3.70 -0.06 -15.98
CA TRP A 49 2.48 -0.69 -16.53
C TRP A 49 2.46 -2.19 -16.27
N PHE A 50 3.63 -2.83 -16.29
CA PHE A 50 3.77 -4.23 -15.91
C PHE A 50 3.49 -4.42 -14.40
N ALA A 51 4.08 -3.56 -13.56
CA ALA A 51 3.80 -3.54 -12.12
C ALA A 51 2.31 -3.26 -11.83
N HIS A 52 1.69 -2.34 -12.56
CA HIS A 52 0.26 -2.06 -12.46
C HIS A 52 -0.57 -3.30 -12.82
N GLY A 53 -0.24 -4.00 -13.91
CA GLY A 53 -0.91 -5.26 -14.27
C GLY A 53 -0.83 -6.33 -13.17
N LEU A 54 0.33 -6.47 -12.51
CA LEU A 54 0.49 -7.37 -11.37
C LEU A 54 -0.34 -6.95 -10.16
N SER A 55 -0.45 -5.65 -9.88
CA SER A 55 -1.27 -5.15 -8.78
C SER A 55 -2.76 -5.45 -8.94
N LEU A 56 -3.25 -5.70 -10.16
CA LEU A 56 -4.66 -6.02 -10.43
C LEU A 56 -5.02 -7.50 -10.22
N LEU A 57 -4.04 -8.37 -9.97
CA LEU A 57 -4.30 -9.78 -9.67
C LEU A 57 -5.05 -9.92 -8.35
N ALA A 58 -6.02 -10.84 -8.29
CA ALA A 58 -6.88 -11.04 -7.12
C ALA A 58 -6.10 -11.35 -5.82
N GLU A 59 -4.97 -12.03 -5.94
CA GLU A 59 -4.04 -12.34 -4.83
C GLU A 59 -3.25 -11.13 -4.32
N ASN A 60 -3.13 -10.08 -5.15
CA ASN A 60 -2.50 -8.81 -4.80
C ASN A 60 -3.52 -7.71 -4.48
N GLN A 61 -4.82 -8.04 -4.57
CA GLN A 61 -5.85 -7.14 -4.09
C GLN A 61 -5.80 -7.12 -2.56
N PRO A 62 -5.79 -5.93 -1.94
CA PRO A 62 -5.84 -5.85 -0.50
C PRO A 62 -7.13 -6.50 0.00
N ALA A 63 -7.06 -7.08 1.20
CA ALA A 63 -8.24 -7.62 1.86
C ALA A 63 -9.35 -6.57 1.90
N PRO A 64 -10.64 -6.94 1.87
CA PRO A 64 -11.71 -5.98 2.03
C PRO A 64 -11.50 -5.16 3.31
N ALA A 65 -11.54 -3.83 3.19
CA ALA A 65 -11.43 -2.95 4.34
C ALA A 65 -12.64 -3.18 5.26
N LEU A 66 -12.39 -3.39 6.55
CA LEU A 66 -13.46 -3.54 7.53
C LEU A 66 -14.00 -2.18 7.98
N LEU A 67 -13.17 -1.14 7.90
CA LEU A 67 -13.53 0.23 8.19
C LEU A 67 -12.79 1.18 7.23
N THR A 68 -13.51 2.19 6.75
CA THR A 68 -12.96 3.29 5.95
C THR A 68 -13.20 4.60 6.69
N VAL A 69 -12.14 5.36 6.94
CA VAL A 69 -12.20 6.67 7.60
C VAL A 69 -11.71 7.75 6.64
N GLU A 70 -12.50 8.79 6.45
CA GLU A 70 -12.18 9.91 5.55
C GLU A 70 -11.64 11.11 6.33
N THR A 71 -10.58 11.74 5.82
CA THR A 71 -10.02 12.99 6.39
C THR A 71 -9.75 14.03 5.31
N SER A 72 -9.90 15.31 5.66
CA SER A 72 -9.76 16.42 4.72
C SER A 72 -8.29 16.84 4.52
N GLU A 73 -7.96 17.56 3.44
CA GLU A 73 -6.61 18.13 3.30
C GLU A 73 -6.29 19.16 4.39
N ASP A 74 -7.30 19.90 4.84
CA ASP A 74 -7.18 20.83 5.96
C ASP A 74 -6.91 20.11 7.29
N SER A 75 -6.99 18.78 7.34
CA SER A 75 -6.62 17.96 8.49
C SER A 75 -5.11 17.69 8.58
N ILE A 76 -4.28 18.15 7.63
CA ILE A 76 -2.83 17.96 7.65
C ILE A 76 -2.14 19.08 8.46
N ALA A 77 -1.37 18.70 9.48
CA ALA A 77 -0.70 19.64 10.39
C ALA A 77 0.61 20.16 9.79
N GLU A 78 1.35 19.25 9.17
CA GLU A 78 2.69 19.48 8.65
C GLU A 78 2.92 18.57 7.45
N GLU A 79 3.62 19.10 6.44
CA GLU A 79 3.98 18.39 5.21
C GLU A 79 5.49 18.47 5.05
N PHE A 80 6.12 17.34 4.72
CA PHE A 80 7.56 17.22 4.51
C PHE A 80 7.85 17.07 3.01
N GLU A 81 9.02 17.55 2.60
CA GLU A 81 9.51 17.38 1.23
C GLU A 81 9.94 15.91 1.05
N VAL A 82 9.29 15.21 0.11
CA VAL A 82 9.59 13.81 -0.22
C VAL A 82 10.02 13.73 -1.68
N VAL A 83 11.04 12.91 -1.95
CA VAL A 83 11.51 12.62 -3.30
C VAL A 83 10.42 11.83 -4.04
N ARG A 84 9.67 12.51 -4.92
CA ARG A 84 8.70 11.86 -5.81
C ARG A 84 9.39 11.46 -7.11
N TYR A 85 9.47 10.17 -7.39
CA TYR A 85 9.86 9.68 -8.70
C TYR A 85 8.77 10.07 -9.72
N LEU A 86 9.14 10.87 -10.71
CA LEU A 86 8.22 11.50 -11.66
C LEU A 86 7.96 10.55 -12.85
N THR A 87 6.87 9.77 -12.81
CA THR A 87 6.42 8.99 -13.98
C THR A 87 5.04 9.38 -14.52
N GLU A 88 4.29 10.27 -13.90
CA GLU A 88 3.09 10.83 -14.54
C GLU A 88 2.58 12.09 -13.83
N LYS A 89 2.02 13.01 -14.61
CA LYS A 89 1.33 14.22 -14.13
C LYS A 89 -0.15 14.11 -14.47
N GLN A 90 -1.01 14.05 -13.45
CA GLN A 90 -2.30 14.75 -13.45
C GLN A 90 -2.81 14.95 -12.01
N VAL A 91 -3.36 16.14 -11.77
CA VAL A 91 -3.84 16.63 -10.48
C VAL A 91 -5.37 16.59 -10.47
N LYS A 92 -5.97 16.04 -9.41
CA LYS A 92 -7.18 16.60 -8.79
C LYS A 92 -7.29 16.23 -7.30
N ARG A 93 -7.85 17.19 -6.56
CA ARG A 93 -7.80 17.46 -5.11
C ARG A 93 -8.83 16.68 -4.27
N GLY A 94 -8.50 16.48 -3.00
CA GLY A 94 -9.45 16.18 -1.91
C GLY A 94 -9.49 14.74 -1.42
N GLY A 95 -9.46 14.56 -0.09
CA GLY A 95 -9.90 13.36 0.63
C GLY A 95 -8.84 12.26 0.76
N TYR A 96 -8.18 12.18 1.90
CA TYR A 96 -7.45 10.95 2.26
C TYR A 96 -8.47 9.93 2.72
N ILE A 97 -8.36 8.71 2.18
CA ILE A 97 -9.22 7.59 2.53
C ILE A 97 -8.33 6.55 3.20
N TRP A 98 -8.51 6.37 4.51
CA TRP A 98 -7.73 5.41 5.28
C TRP A 98 -8.52 4.11 5.42
N LYS A 99 -7.99 3.06 4.81
CA LYS A 99 -8.52 1.69 4.92
C LYS A 99 -7.75 0.93 5.98
N PHE A 100 -8.45 0.40 6.96
CA PHE A 100 -7.87 -0.42 8.02
C PHE A 100 -8.28 -1.88 7.85
N HIS A 101 -7.31 -2.78 8.05
CA HIS A 101 -7.53 -4.22 8.01
C HIS A 101 -7.26 -4.82 9.40
N LYS A 102 -8.06 -5.80 9.81
CA LYS A 102 -7.92 -6.47 11.13
C LYS A 102 -6.66 -7.33 11.22
N SER A 103 -6.18 -7.79 10.07
CA SER A 103 -4.98 -8.58 9.94
C SER A 103 -4.25 -8.07 8.69
N ASP A 104 -3.48 -7.00 8.86
CA ASP A 104 -2.52 -6.62 7.84
C ASP A 104 -1.36 -7.63 7.85
N ALA A 105 -0.84 -7.93 6.65
CA ALA A 105 0.27 -8.86 6.50
C ALA A 105 1.60 -8.28 7.02
N ASP A 106 1.64 -6.97 7.29
CA ASP A 106 2.80 -6.24 7.76
C ASP A 106 2.43 -5.28 8.90
N ASP A 107 3.38 -4.99 9.79
CA ASP A 107 3.20 -4.06 10.92
C ASP A 107 3.78 -2.66 10.61
N TRP A 108 3.97 -2.30 9.33
CA TRP A 108 4.63 -1.05 8.96
C TRP A 108 3.61 0.01 8.51
N PRO A 109 3.69 1.27 8.98
CA PRO A 109 4.69 1.84 9.89
C PRO A 109 4.50 1.48 11.36
N SER A 110 3.32 0.99 11.74
CA SER A 110 3.00 0.51 13.08
C SER A 110 1.96 -0.63 13.01
N PRO A 111 1.76 -1.41 14.08
CA PRO A 111 0.77 -2.50 14.10
C PRO A 111 -0.68 -2.05 13.87
N LEU A 112 -0.97 -0.74 14.00
CA LEU A 112 -2.28 -0.18 13.69
C LEU A 112 -2.09 0.98 12.71
N HIS A 113 -2.24 0.67 11.42
CA HIS A 113 -2.04 1.63 10.35
C HIS A 113 -3.18 1.60 9.32
N GLY A 114 -3.38 2.73 8.65
CA GLY A 114 -4.38 2.90 7.60
C GLY A 114 -3.71 3.05 6.23
N HIS A 115 -4.29 2.45 5.20
CA HIS A 115 -3.81 2.53 3.83
C HIS A 115 -4.61 3.54 3.01
N ASP A 116 -3.92 4.44 2.30
CA ASP A 116 -4.45 5.19 1.17
C ASP A 116 -3.77 4.67 -0.11
N TYR A 117 -4.39 3.66 -0.72
CA TYR A 117 -3.85 2.98 -1.92
C TYR A 117 -3.78 3.91 -3.12
N ASP A 118 -4.72 4.84 -3.26
CA ASP A 118 -4.79 5.76 -4.40
C ASP A 118 -3.61 6.73 -4.40
N LYS A 119 -3.13 7.09 -3.20
CA LYS A 119 -2.00 8.01 -3.02
C LYS A 119 -0.69 7.31 -2.69
N GLY A 120 -0.69 5.99 -2.47
CA GLY A 120 0.49 5.23 -2.08
C GLY A 120 1.02 5.60 -0.69
N LEU A 121 0.12 5.86 0.26
CA LEU A 121 0.47 6.32 1.61
C LEU A 121 -0.02 5.35 2.69
N LYS A 122 0.71 5.35 3.82
CA LYS A 122 0.25 4.72 5.07
C LYS A 122 0.19 5.74 6.21
N LEU A 123 -0.89 5.72 6.98
CA LEU A 123 -1.06 6.47 8.23
C LEU A 123 -0.71 5.56 9.41
N ASP A 124 0.19 5.98 10.28
CA ASP A 124 0.33 5.44 11.63
C ASP A 124 -0.81 5.99 12.51
N ALA A 125 -1.79 5.15 12.88
CA ALA A 125 -2.95 5.60 13.65
C ALA A 125 -2.66 5.78 15.15
N ILE A 126 -1.45 5.44 15.60
CA ILE A 126 -0.99 5.68 16.97
C ILE A 126 -0.41 7.11 17.05
N THR A 127 0.46 7.48 16.12
CA THR A 127 1.22 8.74 16.19
C THR A 127 0.69 9.85 15.26
N GLY A 128 -0.09 9.49 14.25
CA GLY A 128 -0.52 10.41 13.18
C GLY A 128 0.52 10.65 12.09
N GLY A 129 1.67 9.98 12.13
CA GLY A 129 2.67 10.06 11.05
C GLY A 129 2.15 9.44 9.75
N ILE A 130 2.36 10.10 8.62
CA ILE A 130 1.98 9.60 7.30
C ILE A 130 3.26 9.35 6.49
N TYR A 131 3.36 8.16 5.90
CA TYR A 131 4.55 7.66 5.24
C TYR A 131 4.26 7.33 3.77
N ASP A 132 5.23 7.59 2.91
CA ASP A 132 5.22 7.17 1.51
C ASP A 132 5.63 5.70 1.41
N VAL A 133 4.84 4.87 0.73
CA VAL A 133 5.09 3.42 0.66
C VAL A 133 6.34 3.09 -0.16
N GLY A 134 6.65 3.89 -1.18
CA GLY A 134 7.78 3.64 -2.08
C GLY A 134 9.14 3.90 -1.43
N THR A 135 9.23 4.98 -0.66
CA THR A 135 10.46 5.43 0.02
C THR A 135 10.55 4.97 1.48
N ARG A 136 9.40 4.65 2.09
CA ARG A 136 9.23 4.42 3.54
C ARG A 136 9.58 5.61 4.42
N GLU A 137 9.71 6.80 3.84
CA GLU A 137 9.99 8.03 4.58
C GLU A 137 8.68 8.68 5.05
N ARG A 138 8.75 9.32 6.22
CA ARG A 138 7.62 10.10 6.73
C ARG A 138 7.47 11.36 5.87
N CYS A 139 6.32 11.49 5.22
CA CYS A 139 6.05 12.60 4.32
C CYS A 139 5.06 13.62 4.88
N LYS A 140 4.19 13.28 5.84
CA LYS A 140 3.23 14.23 6.46
C LYS A 140 2.90 13.86 7.90
N THR A 141 2.17 14.75 8.59
CA THR A 141 1.60 14.51 9.92
C THR A 141 0.11 14.90 9.93
N LEU A 142 -0.75 14.01 10.41
CA LEU A 142 -2.16 14.27 10.65
C LEU A 142 -2.35 15.18 11.86
N LYS A 143 -3.27 16.16 11.81
CA LYS A 143 -3.59 17.02 12.96
C LYS A 143 -4.10 16.18 14.12
N ALA A 144 -3.73 16.60 15.32
CA ALA A 144 -4.12 15.90 16.55
C ALA A 144 -5.64 15.79 16.74
N GLY A 145 -6.41 16.76 16.25
CA GLY A 145 -7.88 16.70 16.27
C GLY A 145 -8.41 15.54 15.42
N ASP A 146 -7.97 15.46 14.17
CA ASP A 146 -8.40 14.42 13.23
C ASP A 146 -7.84 13.05 13.60
N LEU A 147 -6.62 12.98 14.13
CA LEU A 147 -6.08 11.73 14.69
C LEU A 147 -6.98 11.17 15.79
N ARG A 148 -7.44 12.03 16.72
CA ARG A 148 -8.38 11.60 17.76
C ARG A 148 -9.72 11.13 17.17
N SER A 149 -10.20 11.77 16.11
CA SER A 149 -11.41 11.32 15.41
C SER A 149 -11.22 9.95 14.76
N VAL A 150 -10.11 9.71 14.07
CA VAL A 150 -9.76 8.39 13.51
C VAL A 150 -9.69 7.34 14.62
N GLN A 151 -9.02 7.64 15.72
CA GLN A 151 -8.91 6.74 16.88
C GLN A 151 -10.28 6.49 17.54
N ALA A 152 -11.18 7.47 17.55
CA ALA A 152 -12.54 7.30 18.07
C ALA A 152 -13.38 6.36 17.17
N GLU A 153 -13.29 6.49 15.85
CA GLU A 153 -13.93 5.59 14.89
C GLU A 153 -13.40 4.16 15.03
N LEU A 154 -12.08 4.00 15.15
CA LEU A 154 -11.46 2.70 15.41
C LEU A 154 -11.92 2.11 16.76
N ARG A 155 -12.02 2.93 17.81
CA ARG A 155 -12.51 2.50 19.13
C ARG A 155 -13.98 2.08 19.10
N ALA A 156 -14.80 2.71 18.27
CA ALA A 156 -16.21 2.36 18.09
C ALA A 156 -16.42 1.10 17.23
N SER A 157 -15.39 0.66 16.49
CA SER A 157 -15.45 -0.55 15.69
C SER A 157 -15.14 -1.78 16.53
N LYS A 158 -16.06 -2.76 16.52
CA LYS A 158 -15.89 -4.04 17.22
C LYS A 158 -14.66 -4.84 16.77
N ASP A 159 -14.18 -4.58 15.56
CA ASP A 159 -13.00 -5.25 15.01
C ASP A 159 -11.68 -4.61 15.44
N PHE A 160 -11.71 -3.38 15.95
CA PHE A 160 -10.51 -2.60 16.29
C PHE A 160 -10.47 -2.11 17.75
N GLU A 161 -11.57 -2.23 18.50
CA GLU A 161 -11.66 -1.80 19.91
C GLU A 161 -10.52 -2.36 20.77
N GLU A 162 -10.24 -3.66 20.67
CA GLU A 162 -9.15 -4.31 21.43
C GLU A 162 -7.77 -3.78 21.03
N ALA A 163 -7.53 -3.60 19.72
CA ALA A 163 -6.27 -3.08 19.21
C ALA A 163 -6.04 -1.63 19.67
N VAL A 164 -7.08 -0.79 19.65
CA VAL A 164 -7.02 0.58 20.16
C VAL A 164 -6.75 0.60 21.66
N ALA A 165 -7.45 -0.23 22.44
CA ALA A 165 -7.24 -0.32 23.88
C ALA A 165 -5.79 -0.71 24.21
N ALA A 166 -5.24 -1.69 23.49
CA ALA A 166 -3.89 -2.20 23.69
C ALA A 166 -2.80 -1.21 23.25
N LEU A 167 -2.94 -0.61 22.07
CA LEU A 167 -1.86 0.14 21.41
C LEU A 167 -1.90 1.65 21.67
N ILE A 168 -3.07 2.20 22.02
CA ILE A 168 -3.28 3.63 22.21
C ILE A 168 -3.61 3.94 23.67
N ASP A 169 -4.62 3.28 24.24
CA ASP A 169 -5.12 3.65 25.58
C ASP A 169 -4.16 3.19 26.70
N ASN A 170 -3.65 1.96 26.62
CA ASN A 170 -2.73 1.42 27.62
C ASN A 170 -1.31 2.00 27.52
N ALA A 171 -0.88 2.46 26.34
CA ALA A 171 0.41 3.12 26.15
C ALA A 171 0.47 4.52 26.81
N ALA A 172 -0.69 5.15 27.04
CA ALA A 172 -0.80 6.46 27.67
C ALA A 172 -0.90 6.42 29.21
N ALA A 173 -0.98 5.22 29.83
CA ALA A 173 -1.02 5.09 31.28
C ALA A 173 0.39 5.33 31.87
N PRO A 174 0.61 6.38 32.67
CA PRO A 174 1.86 6.50 33.42
C PRO A 174 1.92 5.32 34.39
N GLY A 175 3.04 4.58 34.37
CA GLY A 175 3.28 3.50 35.32
C GLY A 175 3.08 3.99 36.77
N PRO A 176 2.64 3.12 37.69
CA PRO A 176 2.41 3.51 39.07
C PRO A 176 3.71 4.10 39.65
N SER A 177 3.59 5.35 40.11
CA SER A 177 4.67 6.09 40.79
C SER A 177 5.00 5.44 42.14
#